data_AF-A0A1C5WGW1-F1
#
_entry.id   AF-A0A1C5WGW1-F1
#
_cell.length_a   1.000
_cell.length_b   1.000
_cell.length_c   1.000
_cell.angle_alpha   90.00
_cell.angle_beta   90.00
_cell.angle_gamma   90.00
#
_symmetry.space_group_name_H-M   'P 1'
#
loop_
_entity.id
_entity.type
_entity.pdbx_description
1 polymer ?
#
loop_
_entity_poly.entity_id
_entity_poly.type
_entity_poly.pdbx_seq_one_letter_code
_entity_poly.pdbx_strand_id
1 'polypeptide(L)' 'MKTKIEVQFQEHNVDVKDTEKLVKENLKATGVKMNTIANLDIYYQPAEGNIYYVATTKDGKEISNEEALKIEE' A
#
# COMPACT_ATOMS: atom_id res chain seq x y z
N MET A 1 2.21 -23.64 -3.91
CA MET A 1 3.49 -23.12 -3.38
C MET A 1 3.17 -21.92 -2.50
N LYS A 2 3.74 -21.80 -1.30
CA LYS A 2 3.61 -20.59 -0.47
C LYS A 2 4.87 -19.75 -0.68
N THR A 3 4.70 -18.50 -1.08
CA THR A 3 5.80 -17.53 -1.27
C THR A 3 5.63 -16.38 -0.29
N LYS A 4 6.72 -15.97 0.35
CA LYS A 4 6.82 -14.82 1.24
C LYS A 4 7.82 -13.83 0.65
N ILE A 5 7.49 -12.54 0.69
CA ILE A 5 8.35 -11.47 0.20
C ILE A 5 8.39 -10.42 1.30
N GLU A 6 9.58 -10.04 1.71
CA GLU A 6 9.81 -9.08 2.79
C GLU A 6 10.74 -7.97 2.29
N VAL A 7 10.45 -6.75 2.70
CA VAL A 7 11.39 -5.64 2.60
C VAL A 7 12.13 -5.57 3.94
N GLN A 8 13.44 -5.78 3.88
CA GLN A 8 14.30 -5.73 5.05
C GLN A 8 15.16 -4.47 4.99
N PHE A 9 15.18 -3.71 6.08
CA PHE A 9 16.03 -2.53 6.21
C PHE A 9 16.46 -2.37 7.66
N GLN A 10 17.77 -2.35 7.89
CA GLN A 10 18.35 -2.39 9.24
C GLN A 10 17.82 -3.60 10.03
N GLU A 11 17.26 -3.39 11.23
CA GLU A 11 16.71 -4.44 12.09
C GLU A 11 15.20 -4.65 11.91
N HIS A 12 14.58 -3.98 10.92
CA HIS A 12 13.14 -4.07 10.66
C HIS A 12 12.83 -4.84 9.38
N ASN A 13 11.86 -5.75 9.48
CA ASN A 13 11.35 -6.57 8.38
C ASN A 13 9.86 -6.31 8.20
N VAL A 14 9.46 -5.99 6.97
CA VAL A 14 8.07 -5.73 6.62
C VAL A 14 7.62 -6.70 5.54
N ASP A 15 6.53 -7.43 5.79
CA ASP A 15 5.92 -8.29 4.78
C ASP A 15 5.20 -7.44 3.73
N VAL A 16 5.47 -7.72 2.45
CA VAL A 16 4.85 -7.01 1.34
C VAL A 16 3.33 -7.21 1.32
N LYS A 17 2.83 -8.34 1.83
CA LYS A 17 1.38 -8.60 1.91
C LYS A 17 0.72 -7.74 2.97
N ASP A 18 1.37 -7.49 4.10
CA ASP A 18 0.84 -6.61 5.13
C ASP A 18 0.79 -5.16 4.63
N THR A 19 1.83 -4.74 3.90
CA THR A 19 1.86 -3.44 3.20
C THR A 19 0.70 -3.30 2.20
N GLU A 20 0.50 -4.31 1.35
CA GLU A 20 -0.60 -4.33 0.36
C GLU A 20 -1.97 -4.30 1.04
N LYS A 21 -2.14 -5.07 2.12
CA LYS A 21 -3.38 -5.16 2.87
C LYS A 21 -3.74 -3.80 3.49
N LEU A 22 -2.78 -3.14 4.14
CA LEU A 22 -2.97 -1.83 4.76
C LEU A 22 -3.47 -0.79 3.74
N VAL A 23 -2.84 -0.72 2.57
CA VAL A 23 -3.25 0.20 1.49
C VAL A 23 -4.67 -0.09 1.01
N LYS A 24 -5.02 -1.37 0.81
CA LYS A 24 -6.37 -1.76 0.40
C LYS A 24 -7.43 -1.42 1.45
N GLU A 25 -7.10 -1.53 2.74
CA GLU A 25 -8.00 -1.15 3.83
C GLU A 25 -8.19 0.37 3.89
N ASN A 26 -7.12 1.15 3.74
CA ASN A 26 -7.19 2.61 3.69
C ASN A 26 -8.05 3.10 2.50
N LEU A 27 -7.86 2.53 1.31
CA LEU A 27 -8.69 2.86 0.14
C LEU A 27 -10.18 2.54 0.36
N LYS A 28 -10.50 1.44 1.03
CA LYS A 28 -11.89 1.13 1.38
C LYS A 28 -12.45 2.11 2.39
N ALA A 29 -11.65 2.51 3.39
CA ALA A 29 -12.05 3.47 4.42
C ALA A 29 -12.30 4.87 3.83
N THR A 30 -11.59 5.27 2.77
CA THR A 30 -11.83 6.50 2.01
C THR A 30 -13.00 6.40 1.02
N GLY A 31 -13.71 5.26 0.96
CA GLY A 31 -14.89 5.05 0.13
C GLY A 31 -14.59 4.54 -1.29
N VAL A 32 -13.34 4.19 -1.60
CA VAL A 32 -12.94 3.68 -2.91
C VAL A 32 -13.35 2.21 -3.04
N LYS A 33 -14.08 1.89 -4.13
CA LYS A 33 -14.49 0.53 -4.44
C LYS A 33 -13.34 -0.20 -5.15
N MET A 34 -12.86 -1.31 -4.58
CA MET A 34 -11.74 -2.08 -5.15
C MET A 34 -11.97 -2.52 -6.60
N ASN A 35 -13.21 -2.84 -6.99
CA ASN A 35 -13.54 -3.25 -8.36
C ASN A 35 -13.43 -2.15 -9.41
N THR A 36 -13.32 -0.87 -9.01
CA THR A 36 -13.15 0.27 -9.92
C THR A 36 -11.69 0.64 -10.13
N ILE A 37 -10.77 0.06 -9.35
CA ILE A 37 -9.33 0.28 -9.50
C ILE A 37 -8.82 -0.59 -10.67
N ALA A 38 -8.06 0.02 -11.57
CA ALA A 38 -7.36 -0.66 -12.66
C ALA A 38 -5.93 -1.03 -12.25
N ASN A 39 -5.20 -0.08 -11.66
CA ASN A 39 -3.83 -0.26 -11.18
C ASN A 39 -3.69 0.30 -9.76
N LEU A 40 -2.86 -0.36 -8.96
CA LEU A 40 -2.50 0.08 -7.61
C LEU A 40 -0.99 -0.01 -7.47
N ASP A 41 -0.33 1.13 -7.46
CA ASP A 41 1.10 1.27 -7.23
C ASP A 41 1.32 1.60 -5.75
N ILE A 42 2.22 0.87 -5.09
CA ILE A 42 2.52 1.01 -3.66
C ILE A 42 4.02 1.25 -3.50
N TYR A 43 4.36 2.31 -2.78
CA TYR A 43 5.72 2.76 -2.54
C TYR A 43 5.99 2.71 -1.04
N TYR A 44 6.87 1.79 -0.64
CA TYR A 44 7.35 1.71 0.73
C TYR A 44 8.71 2.38 0.86
N GLN A 45 8.81 3.36 1.77
CA GLN A 45 10.05 3.99 2.17
C GLN A 45 10.54 3.36 3.49
N PRO A 46 11.43 2.37 3.44
CA PRO A 46 11.79 1.57 4.61
C PRO A 46 12.57 2.34 5.68
N ALA A 47 13.25 3.43 5.33
CA ALA A 47 13.98 4.25 6.28
C ALA A 47 13.08 5.02 7.27
N GLU A 48 11.85 5.35 6.86
CA GLU A 48 10.90 6.13 7.65
C GLU A 48 9.67 5.33 8.07
N GLY A 49 9.54 4.10 7.55
CA GLY A 49 8.34 3.27 7.70
C GLY A 49 7.12 3.84 6.99
N ASN A 50 7.32 4.72 6.00
CA ASN A 50 6.24 5.43 5.31
C ASN A 50 5.77 4.64 4.09
N ILE A 51 4.46 4.54 3.91
CA ILE A 51 3.83 3.90 2.75
C ILE A 51 2.98 4.94 2.03
N TYR A 52 3.20 5.03 0.72
CA TYR A 52 2.41 5.82 -0.21
C TYR A 52 1.82 4.92 -1.29
N TYR A 53 0.72 5.36 -1.89
CA TYR A 53 0.11 4.66 -3.00
C TYR A 53 -0.47 5.62 -4.04
N VAL A 54 -0.60 5.10 -5.26
CA VAL A 54 -1.40 5.70 -6.32
C VAL A 54 -2.34 4.62 -6.85
N ALA A 55 -3.64 4.84 -6.67
CA ALA A 55 -4.69 4.01 -7.23
C ALA A 55 -5.24 4.69 -8.48
N THR A 56 -5.07 4.07 -9.64
CA THR A 56 -5.66 4.53 -10.89
C THR A 56 -6.97 3.78 -11.13
N THR A 57 -8.09 4.49 -11.25
CA THR A 57 -9.39 3.88 -11.58
C THR A 57 -9.48 3.50 -13.05
N LYS A 58 -10.43 2.64 -13.39
CA LYS A 58 -10.72 2.25 -14.78
C LYS A 58 -11.11 3.42 -15.68
N ASP A 59 -11.66 4.48 -15.10
CA ASP A 59 -11.98 5.74 -15.77
C ASP A 59 -10.77 6.68 -15.91
N GLY A 60 -9.59 6.26 -15.46
CA GLY A 60 -8.34 7.02 -15.55
C GLY A 60 -8.13 8.06 -14.45
N LYS A 61 -8.94 8.05 -13.39
CA LYS A 61 -8.76 8.96 -12.25
C LYS A 61 -7.74 8.39 -11.27
N GLU A 62 -6.81 9.24 -10.83
CA GLU A 62 -5.83 8.89 -9.80
C GLU A 62 -6.32 9.28 -8.41
N ILE A 63 -6.06 8.41 -7.44
CA ILE A 63 -6.36 8.58 -6.02
C ILE A 63 -5.11 8.19 -5.25
N SER A 64 -4.54 9.12 -4.49
CA SER A 64 -3.33 8.92 -3.70
C SER A 64 -3.53 9.41 -2.27
N ASN A 65 -2.67 8.95 -1.36
CA ASN A 65 -2.63 9.47 0.00
C ASN A 65 -1.64 10.64 0.11
N GLU A 66 -2.09 11.75 0.70
CA GLU A 66 -1.21 12.88 1.04
C GLU A 66 -0.40 12.60 2.31
N GLU A 67 -1.02 11.96 3.31
CA GLU A 67 -0.36 11.55 4.55
C GLU A 67 0.11 10.09 4.46
N ALA A 68 1.35 9.85 4.89
CA ALA A 68 1.96 8.52 4.89
C ALA A 68 1.18 7.53 5.77
N LEU A 69 0.95 6.33 5.24
CA LEU A 69 0.50 5.20 6.06
C LEU A 69 1.71 4.57 6.75
N LYS A 70 1.50 4.02 7.94
CA LYS A 70 2.52 3.28 8.70
C LYS A 70 1.97 1.92 9.10
N ILE A 71 2.84 0.92 9.06
CA ILE A 71 2.54 -0.39 9.67
C ILE A 71 2.86 -0.24 11.15
N GLU A 72 1.84 -0.38 11.99
CA GLU A 72 2.04 -0.46 13.44
C GLU A 72 2.77 -1.78 13.75
N GLU A 73 3.84 -1.70 14.54
CA GLU A 73 4.71 -2.82 14.91
C GLU A 73 4.08 -3.71 15.99
#